data_AF-A0A2R6AY21-F1
#
_entry.id   AF-A0A2R6AY21-F1
#
_cell.length_a   1.000
_cell.length_b   1.000
_cell.length_c   1.000
_cell.angle_alpha   90.00
_cell.angle_beta   90.00
_cell.angle_gamma   90.00
#
_symmetry.space_group_name_H-M   'P 1'
#
loop_
_entity.id
_entity.type
_entity.pdbx_description
1 polymer ?
#
loop_
_entity_poly.entity_id
_entity_poly.type
_entity_poly.pdbx_seq_one_letter_code
_entity_poly.pdbx_strand_id
1 'polypeptide(L)'
;MPYGKVYTALKRLVEKGWLIEVEGFPKRYLPRSPKEAVKIHRNFLESKFAEAEKAVVEELEPLFEAKDQTEKPQVWLITGFDKVTARACSMILDAEREIEVAIPMLFPGLEEVLAVFKSKLGYSSLKIKILGSPDVVRSLPLYNSYDVEIRLVESMFGGGIVSDKSEAMILLSIEKNPIAVWAKHSALAEIAHTYFDYIWKSAKPLGTN
;
A
#
# COMPACT_ATOMS: atom_id res chain seq x y z
N MET A 1 -28.48 -0.19 45.45
CA MET A 1 -27.41 0.24 44.52
C MET A 1 -26.40 1.08 45.29
N PRO A 2 -25.08 0.98 45.06
CA PRO A 2 -24.09 1.79 45.79
C PRO A 2 -24.20 3.26 45.36
N TYR A 3 -24.56 4.15 46.28
CA TYR A 3 -24.84 5.57 46.02
C TYR A 3 -23.68 6.32 45.32
N GLY A 4 -22.43 5.94 45.58
CA GLY A 4 -21.26 6.57 44.95
C GLY A 4 -21.19 6.39 43.42
N LYS A 5 -21.64 5.26 42.87
CA LYS A 5 -21.58 5.00 41.41
C LYS A 5 -22.61 5.82 40.63
N VAL A 6 -23.72 6.19 41.27
CA VAL A 6 -24.80 6.95 40.64
C VAL A 6 -24.34 8.37 40.33
N TYR A 7 -23.65 9.04 41.26
CA TYR A 7 -23.14 10.39 41.04
C TYR A 7 -22.05 10.44 39.96
N THR A 8 -21.18 9.43 39.87
CA THR A 8 -20.19 9.33 38.79
C THR A 8 -20.86 9.20 37.42
N ALA A 9 -21.92 8.39 37.33
CA ALA A 9 -22.68 8.24 36.09
C ALA A 9 -23.39 9.53 35.69
N LEU A 10 -24.05 10.20 36.65
CA LEU A 10 -24.73 11.48 36.41
C LEU A 10 -23.76 12.56 35.94
N LYS A 11 -22.57 12.65 36.56
CA LYS A 11 -21.54 13.61 36.13
C LYS A 11 -21.07 13.35 34.70
N ARG A 12 -20.80 12.09 34.33
CA ARG A 12 -20.44 11.73 32.95
C ARG A 12 -21.54 12.06 31.95
N LEU A 13 -22.80 11.91 32.33
CA LEU A 13 -23.93 12.26 31.48
C LEU A 13 -24.07 13.79 31.31
N VAL A 14 -23.74 14.58 32.33
CA VAL A 14 -23.63 16.05 32.20
C VAL A 14 -22.47 16.43 31.28
N GLU A 15 -21.27 15.86 31.49
CA GLU A 15 -20.10 16.10 30.64
C GLU A 15 -20.36 15.77 29.17
N LYS A 16 -21.09 14.67 28.91
CA LYS A 16 -21.48 14.24 27.56
C LYS A 16 -22.67 15.01 26.98
N GLY A 17 -23.30 15.91 27.74
CA GLY A 17 -24.41 16.74 27.28
C GLY A 17 -25.80 16.11 27.34
N TRP A 18 -25.97 14.97 28.02
CA TRP A 18 -27.27 14.28 28.17
C TRP A 18 -28.14 14.85 29.28
N LEU A 19 -27.51 15.39 30.32
CA LEU A 19 -28.17 15.98 31.48
C LEU A 19 -27.74 17.43 31.65
N ILE A 20 -28.62 18.22 32.28
CA ILE A 20 -28.32 19.55 32.79
C ILE A 20 -28.28 19.45 34.31
N GLU A 21 -27.20 19.93 34.92
CA GLU A 21 -27.13 20.11 36.36
C GLU A 21 -27.84 21.40 36.74
N VAL A 22 -28.81 21.31 37.64
CA VAL A 22 -29.57 22.46 38.14
C VAL A 22 -29.02 22.84 39.51
N GLU A 23 -28.69 24.12 39.68
CA GLU A 23 -28.22 24.65 40.96
C GLU A 23 -29.28 24.50 42.05
N GLY A 24 -28.84 24.03 43.23
CA GLY A 24 -29.69 23.81 44.39
C GLY A 24 -29.16 22.71 45.32
N PHE A 25 -29.66 22.69 46.56
CA PHE A 25 -29.39 21.63 47.51
C PHE A 25 -30.68 20.85 47.83
N PRO A 26 -30.75 19.53 47.57
CA PRO A 26 -29.74 18.70 46.92
C PRO A 26 -29.62 18.98 45.41
N LYS A 27 -28.46 18.66 44.82
CA LYS A 27 -28.19 18.76 43.37
C LYS A 27 -29.23 17.98 42.56
N ARG A 28 -29.79 18.60 41.53
CA ARG A 28 -30.78 17.98 40.63
C ARG A 28 -30.22 17.89 39.21
N TYR A 29 -30.63 16.86 38.49
CA TYR A 29 -30.25 16.63 37.11
C TYR A 29 -31.51 16.51 36.25
N LEU A 30 -31.58 17.28 35.17
CA LEU A 30 -32.69 17.23 34.22
C LEU A 30 -32.22 16.64 32.89
N PRO A 31 -32.99 15.70 32.30
CA PRO A 31 -32.65 15.19 30.98
C PRO A 31 -32.85 16.26 29.90
N ARG A 32 -31.93 16.32 28.94
CA ARG A 32 -32.16 17.04 27.69
C ARG A 32 -33.07 16.22 26.78
N SER A 33 -33.68 16.88 25.80
CA SER A 33 -34.38 16.17 24.74
C SER A 33 -33.39 15.27 23.96
N PRO A 34 -33.78 14.06 23.53
CA PRO A 34 -32.87 13.17 22.80
C PRO A 34 -32.24 13.82 21.56
N LYS A 35 -33.01 14.63 20.82
CA LYS A 35 -32.53 15.37 19.64
C LYS A 35 -31.39 16.33 19.98
N GLU A 36 -31.51 17.03 21.08
CA GLU A 36 -30.51 18.00 21.55
C GLU A 36 -29.29 17.28 22.16
N ALA A 37 -29.53 16.27 22.98
CA ALA A 37 -28.47 15.47 23.62
C ALA A 37 -27.55 14.81 22.58
N VAL A 38 -28.12 14.24 21.51
CA VAL A 38 -27.33 13.63 20.42
C VAL A 38 -26.46 14.66 19.69
N LYS A 39 -27.00 15.87 19.45
CA LYS A 39 -26.23 16.94 18.79
C LYS A 39 -25.06 17.39 19.67
N ILE A 40 -25.31 17.64 20.95
CA ILE A 40 -24.25 18.06 21.89
C ILE A 40 -23.22 16.94 22.06
N HIS A 41 -23.67 15.69 22.19
CA HIS A 41 -22.75 14.56 22.37
C HIS A 41 -21.86 14.34 21.14
N ARG A 42 -22.38 14.56 19.92
CA ARG A 42 -21.58 14.53 18.70
C ARG A 42 -20.48 15.59 18.72
N ASN A 43 -20.82 16.84 19.04
CA ASN A 43 -19.84 17.92 19.14
C ASN A 43 -18.78 17.62 20.21
N PHE A 44 -19.17 16.97 21.32
CA PHE A 44 -18.24 16.51 22.35
C PHE A 44 -17.27 15.44 21.82
N LEU A 45 -17.72 14.51 20.98
CA LEU A 45 -16.86 13.50 20.36
C LEU A 45 -15.94 14.13 19.32
N GLU A 46 -16.45 15.04 18.49
CA GLU A 46 -15.66 15.77 17.50
C GLU A 46 -14.56 16.60 18.16
N SER A 47 -14.84 17.28 19.28
CA SER A 47 -13.81 18.04 20.00
C SER A 47 -12.76 17.13 20.64
N LYS A 48 -13.16 15.98 21.18
CA LYS A 48 -12.22 14.98 21.71
C LYS A 48 -11.34 14.38 20.62
N PHE A 49 -11.90 14.17 19.44
CA PHE A 49 -11.15 13.70 18.29
C PHE A 49 -10.15 14.75 17.81
N ALA A 50 -10.57 16.00 17.67
CA ALA A 50 -9.69 17.10 17.28
C ALA A 50 -8.56 17.36 18.30
N GLU A 51 -8.83 17.22 19.60
CA GLU A 51 -7.80 17.31 20.65
C GLU A 51 -6.77 16.18 20.55
N ALA A 52 -7.23 14.95 20.31
CA ALA A 52 -6.35 13.80 20.12
C ALA A 52 -5.54 13.91 18.81
N GLU A 53 -6.17 14.34 17.73
CA GLU A 53 -5.52 14.60 16.44
C GLU A 53 -4.43 15.66 16.60
N LYS A 54 -4.77 16.79 17.24
CA LYS A 54 -3.80 17.84 17.53
C LYS A 54 -2.62 17.33 18.36
N ALA A 55 -2.87 16.56 19.42
CA ALA A 55 -1.80 16.00 20.25
C ALA A 55 -0.91 15.04 19.46
N VAL A 56 -1.50 14.18 18.62
CA VAL A 56 -0.76 13.26 17.75
C VAL A 56 0.07 14.01 16.71
N VAL A 57 -0.49 15.01 16.04
CA VAL A 57 0.22 15.77 15.01
C VAL A 57 1.31 16.63 15.64
N GLU A 58 1.02 17.40 16.69
CA GLU A 58 2.01 18.27 17.34
C GLU A 58 3.15 17.48 18.01
N GLU A 59 2.90 16.27 18.52
CA GLU A 59 3.94 15.44 19.14
C GLU A 59 4.68 14.54 18.15
N LEU A 60 3.97 13.93 17.18
CA LEU A 60 4.57 12.93 16.28
C LEU A 60 5.12 13.54 14.98
N GLU A 61 4.55 14.63 14.47
CA GLU A 61 5.05 15.28 13.24
C GLU A 61 6.50 15.77 13.42
N PRO A 62 6.87 16.45 14.53
CA PRO A 62 8.26 16.84 14.74
C PRO A 62 9.20 15.64 14.93
N LEU A 63 8.71 14.52 15.48
CA LEU A 63 9.49 13.28 15.60
C LEU A 63 9.66 12.57 14.26
N PHE A 64 8.70 12.73 13.35
CA PHE A 64 8.78 12.28 11.96
C PHE A 64 9.77 13.15 11.17
N GLU A 65 9.62 14.47 11.21
CA GLU A 65 10.53 15.43 10.56
C GLU A 65 11.96 15.36 11.13
N ALA A 66 12.12 15.19 12.45
CA ALA A 66 13.44 15.01 13.06
C ALA A 66 14.11 13.69 12.64
N LYS A 67 13.34 12.70 12.17
CA LYS A 67 13.84 11.44 11.63
C LYS A 67 14.37 11.55 10.21
N ASP A 68 14.07 12.63 9.48
CA ASP A 68 14.52 12.84 8.09
C ASP A 68 16.03 13.11 7.95
N GLN A 69 16.80 13.17 9.05
CA GLN A 69 18.25 13.30 8.99
C GLN A 69 19.02 11.99 9.20
N THR A 70 18.33 10.85 9.32
CA THR A 70 19.01 9.55 9.35
C THR A 70 18.23 8.55 8.52
N GLU A 71 18.47 8.64 7.21
CA GLU A 71 18.09 7.71 6.15
C GLU A 71 17.86 6.28 6.68
N LYS A 72 16.59 5.88 6.81
CA LYS A 72 16.27 4.54 6.32
C LYS A 72 16.23 4.71 4.81
N PRO A 73 17.26 4.27 4.05
CA PRO A 73 17.22 4.41 2.62
C PRO A 73 15.93 3.76 2.14
N GLN A 74 15.03 4.54 1.53
CA GLN A 74 13.85 3.99 0.86
C GLN A 74 14.23 3.39 -0.51
N VAL A 75 15.52 3.46 -0.87
CA VAL A 75 16.11 3.04 -2.12
C VAL A 75 17.39 2.24 -1.83
N TRP A 76 17.50 1.04 -2.37
CA TRP A 76 18.63 0.15 -2.22
C TRP A 76 19.20 -0.23 -3.59
N LEU A 77 20.52 -0.27 -3.69
CA LEU A 77 21.21 -0.88 -4.82
C LEU A 77 21.42 -2.37 -4.53
N ILE A 78 20.88 -3.23 -5.39
CA ILE A 78 20.99 -4.68 -5.30
C ILE A 78 21.86 -5.15 -6.45
N THR A 79 22.87 -5.97 -6.13
CA THR A 79 23.80 -6.52 -7.12
C THR A 79 23.90 -8.03 -6.98
N GLY A 80 24.01 -8.72 -8.12
CA GLY A 80 24.11 -10.17 -8.16
C GLY A 80 22.79 -10.85 -8.47
N PHE A 81 22.90 -11.92 -9.25
CA PHE A 81 21.77 -12.67 -9.78
C PHE A 81 20.81 -13.13 -8.67
N ASP A 82 21.34 -13.83 -7.67
CA ASP A 82 20.55 -14.41 -6.59
C ASP A 82 19.81 -13.34 -5.79
N LYS A 83 20.47 -12.22 -5.48
CA LYS A 83 19.87 -11.14 -4.68
C LYS A 83 18.77 -10.41 -5.43
N VAL A 84 18.98 -10.14 -6.72
CA VAL A 84 17.98 -9.48 -7.57
C VAL A 84 16.77 -10.38 -7.76
N THR A 85 16.98 -11.66 -8.06
CA THR A 85 15.90 -12.64 -8.24
C THR A 85 15.12 -12.87 -6.95
N ALA A 86 15.81 -13.03 -5.81
CA ALA A 86 15.18 -13.17 -4.50
C ALA A 86 14.34 -11.93 -4.13
N ARG A 87 14.83 -10.72 -4.44
CA ARG A 87 14.04 -9.50 -4.22
C ARG A 87 12.80 -9.46 -5.11
N ALA A 88 12.93 -9.79 -6.39
CA ALA A 88 11.80 -9.86 -7.32
C ALA A 88 10.73 -10.84 -6.79
N CYS A 89 11.15 -12.03 -6.34
CA CYS A 89 10.26 -13.04 -5.78
C CYS A 89 9.56 -12.55 -4.51
N SER A 90 10.27 -11.88 -3.59
CA SER A 90 9.67 -11.24 -2.41
C SER A 90 8.60 -10.24 -2.80
N MET A 91 8.88 -9.34 -3.76
CA MET A 91 7.90 -8.34 -4.21
C MET A 91 6.64 -8.99 -4.79
N ILE A 92 6.78 -10.13 -5.47
CA ILE A 92 5.64 -10.88 -6.01
C ILE A 92 4.81 -11.54 -4.91
N LEU A 93 5.48 -12.13 -3.92
CA LEU A 93 4.83 -12.77 -2.79
C LEU A 93 4.10 -11.76 -1.90
N ASP A 94 4.68 -10.58 -1.71
CA ASP A 94 4.14 -9.52 -0.86
C ASP A 94 3.00 -8.74 -1.53
N ALA A 95 2.86 -8.80 -2.86
CA ALA A 95 1.79 -8.09 -3.58
C ALA A 95 0.39 -8.58 -3.21
N GLU A 96 -0.54 -7.66 -3.07
CA GLU A 96 -1.93 -7.95 -2.69
C GLU A 96 -2.94 -7.64 -3.81
N ARG A 97 -2.67 -6.68 -4.69
CA ARG A 97 -3.66 -6.17 -5.65
C ARG A 97 -3.19 -6.28 -7.10
N GLU A 98 -2.00 -5.77 -7.40
CA GLU A 98 -1.47 -5.75 -8.77
C GLU A 98 0.05 -5.81 -8.85
N ILE A 99 0.53 -6.45 -9.91
CA ILE A 99 1.94 -6.49 -10.29
C ILE A 99 2.08 -6.13 -11.76
N GLU A 100 3.05 -5.27 -12.03
CA GLU A 100 3.48 -4.91 -13.37
C GLU A 100 4.94 -5.33 -13.55
N VAL A 101 5.23 -6.14 -14.57
CA VAL A 101 6.58 -6.66 -14.84
C VAL A 101 7.02 -6.34 -16.25
N ALA A 102 8.21 -5.76 -16.37
CA ALA A 102 8.87 -5.49 -17.64
C ALA A 102 10.12 -6.37 -17.78
N ILE A 103 10.13 -7.26 -18.76
CA ILE A 103 11.20 -8.22 -19.01
C ILE A 103 11.78 -7.98 -20.41
N PRO A 104 12.89 -7.22 -20.54
CA PRO A 104 13.45 -6.89 -21.85
C PRO A 104 14.13 -8.08 -22.54
N MET A 105 14.65 -9.04 -21.78
CA MET A 105 15.40 -10.20 -22.29
C MET A 105 15.33 -11.39 -21.33
N LEU A 106 15.68 -12.57 -21.82
CA LEU A 106 15.77 -13.78 -21.00
C LEU A 106 16.91 -13.68 -19.97
N PHE A 107 16.70 -14.26 -18.79
CA PHE A 107 17.68 -14.29 -17.71
C PHE A 107 17.65 -15.62 -16.93
N PRO A 108 18.78 -16.07 -16.32
CA PRO A 108 18.92 -17.40 -15.69
C PRO A 108 17.97 -17.81 -14.56
N GLY A 109 17.03 -16.96 -14.15
CA GLY A 109 16.09 -17.21 -13.03
C GLY A 109 14.68 -16.79 -13.38
N LEU A 110 14.39 -16.64 -14.68
CA LEU A 110 13.05 -16.44 -15.18
C LEU A 110 12.13 -17.57 -14.73
N GLU A 111 12.59 -18.83 -14.76
CA GLU A 111 11.81 -19.99 -14.32
C GLU A 111 11.41 -19.91 -12.83
N GLU A 112 12.32 -19.45 -11.96
CA GLU A 112 12.06 -19.26 -10.54
C GLU A 112 10.98 -18.19 -10.32
N VAL A 113 11.12 -17.04 -10.98
CA VAL A 113 10.14 -15.95 -10.94
C VAL A 113 8.76 -16.43 -11.43
N LEU A 114 8.72 -17.21 -12.52
CA LEU A 114 7.48 -17.78 -13.05
C LEU A 114 6.85 -18.79 -12.10
N ALA A 115 7.63 -19.60 -11.40
CA ALA A 115 7.11 -20.53 -10.39
C ALA A 115 6.44 -19.78 -9.22
N VAL A 116 7.04 -18.66 -8.78
CA VAL A 116 6.45 -17.80 -7.74
C VAL A 116 5.13 -17.19 -8.21
N PHE A 117 5.05 -16.72 -9.46
CA PHE A 117 3.79 -16.25 -10.05
C PHE A 117 2.70 -17.33 -10.06
N LYS A 118 3.03 -18.56 -10.50
CA LYS A 118 2.08 -19.69 -10.47
C LYS A 118 1.55 -19.95 -9.07
N SER A 119 2.44 -19.96 -8.09
CA SER A 119 2.06 -20.14 -6.68
C SER A 119 1.09 -19.05 -6.24
N LYS A 120 1.42 -17.77 -6.47
CA LYS A 120 0.62 -16.63 -6.00
C LYS A 120 -0.78 -16.58 -6.62
N LEU A 121 -0.88 -16.85 -7.92
CA LEU A 121 -2.16 -16.91 -8.64
C LEU A 121 -3.08 -18.04 -8.14
N GLY A 122 -2.53 -19.11 -7.57
CA GLY A 122 -3.33 -20.21 -7.02
C GLY A 122 -4.13 -19.85 -5.76
N TYR A 123 -3.76 -18.78 -5.06
CA TYR A 123 -4.31 -18.43 -3.73
C TYR A 123 -4.90 -17.02 -3.64
N SER A 124 -4.75 -16.18 -4.67
CA SER A 124 -5.14 -14.76 -4.60
C SER A 124 -5.61 -14.23 -5.95
N SER A 125 -6.57 -13.29 -5.93
CA SER A 125 -7.02 -12.54 -7.10
C SER A 125 -6.04 -11.39 -7.38
N LEU A 126 -4.86 -11.73 -7.88
CA LEU A 126 -3.79 -10.78 -8.17
C LEU A 126 -3.78 -10.44 -9.66
N LYS A 127 -3.91 -9.15 -10.01
CA LYS A 127 -3.80 -8.71 -11.41
C LYS A 127 -2.35 -8.61 -11.82
N ILE A 128 -1.97 -9.29 -12.89
CA ILE A 128 -0.60 -9.32 -13.39
C ILE A 128 -0.56 -8.79 -14.81
N LYS A 129 0.30 -7.81 -15.06
CA LYS A 129 0.61 -7.30 -16.40
C LYS A 129 2.07 -7.55 -16.71
N ILE A 130 2.36 -8.24 -17.81
CA ILE A 130 3.72 -8.57 -18.23
C ILE A 130 4.01 -7.95 -19.59
N LEU A 131 5.02 -7.08 -19.63
CA LEU A 131 5.67 -6.65 -20.86
C LEU A 131 6.89 -7.53 -21.11
N GLY A 132 6.95 -8.11 -22.30
CA GLY A 132 8.10 -8.93 -22.72
C GLY A 132 8.56 -8.59 -24.14
N SER A 133 9.85 -8.77 -24.38
CA SER A 133 10.35 -8.85 -25.76
C SER A 133 9.86 -10.13 -26.45
N PRO A 134 9.91 -10.23 -27.79
CA PRO A 134 9.41 -11.40 -28.52
C PRO A 134 9.96 -12.74 -28.01
N ASP A 135 11.26 -12.81 -27.68
CA ASP A 135 11.88 -14.03 -27.20
C ASP A 135 11.44 -14.39 -25.77
N VAL A 136 11.24 -13.38 -24.92
CA VAL A 136 10.68 -13.57 -23.58
C VAL A 136 9.26 -14.10 -23.69
N VAL A 137 8.40 -13.43 -24.45
CA VAL A 137 6.98 -13.82 -24.58
C VAL A 137 6.83 -15.24 -25.11
N ARG A 138 7.69 -15.68 -26.05
CA ARG A 138 7.72 -17.08 -26.53
C ARG A 138 8.14 -18.09 -25.46
N SER A 139 8.95 -17.67 -24.49
CA SER A 139 9.39 -18.53 -23.37
C SER A 139 8.39 -18.58 -22.22
N LEU A 140 7.50 -17.58 -22.12
CA LEU A 140 6.48 -17.56 -21.10
C LEU A 140 5.47 -18.67 -21.36
N PRO A 141 5.08 -19.45 -20.35
CA PRO A 141 3.91 -20.31 -20.45
C PRO A 141 2.74 -19.44 -20.91
N LEU A 142 1.96 -19.90 -21.89
CA LEU A 142 0.73 -19.24 -22.28
C LEU A 142 -0.25 -19.33 -21.11
N TYR A 143 -0.15 -18.40 -20.15
CA TYR A 143 -1.09 -18.27 -19.06
C TYR A 143 -2.39 -17.70 -19.62
N ASN A 144 -3.28 -18.58 -20.08
CA ASN A 144 -4.66 -18.24 -20.40
C ASN A 144 -5.51 -18.09 -19.12
N SER A 145 -5.00 -17.36 -18.13
CA SER A 145 -5.73 -17.01 -16.91
C SER A 145 -6.22 -15.57 -17.02
N TYR A 146 -7.49 -15.32 -16.68
CA TYR A 146 -8.11 -13.99 -16.73
C TYR A 146 -7.33 -12.90 -15.98
N ASP A 147 -6.52 -13.29 -15.00
CA ASP A 147 -5.77 -12.37 -14.13
C ASP A 147 -4.34 -12.06 -14.64
N VAL A 148 -3.91 -12.63 -15.78
CA VAL A 148 -2.60 -12.37 -16.37
C VAL A 148 -2.76 -11.83 -17.79
N GLU A 149 -2.35 -10.58 -17.99
CA GLU A 149 -2.24 -9.97 -19.30
C GLU A 149 -0.77 -9.93 -19.73
N ILE A 150 -0.47 -10.38 -20.95
CA ILE A 150 0.88 -10.33 -21.52
C ILE A 150 0.85 -9.51 -22.81
N ARG A 151 1.74 -8.54 -22.91
CA ARG A 151 1.93 -7.72 -24.11
C ARG A 151 3.36 -7.77 -24.61
N LEU A 152 3.50 -7.75 -25.92
CA LEU A 152 4.76 -7.76 -26.62
C LEU A 152 5.21 -6.34 -26.94
N VAL A 153 6.48 -6.05 -26.67
CA VAL A 153 7.14 -4.81 -27.09
C VAL A 153 8.51 -5.14 -27.70
N GLU A 154 8.84 -4.53 -28.83
CA GLU A 154 10.08 -4.86 -29.55
C GLU A 154 11.33 -4.39 -28.82
N SER A 155 11.25 -3.23 -28.17
CA SER A 155 12.31 -2.71 -27.31
C SER A 155 11.73 -1.92 -26.15
N MET A 156 12.39 -2.01 -25.00
CA MET A 156 12.12 -1.21 -23.81
C MET A 156 13.45 -0.81 -23.18
N PHE A 157 13.51 0.35 -22.54
CA PHE A 157 14.69 0.78 -21.82
C PHE A 157 14.66 0.20 -20.41
N GLY A 158 15.49 -0.80 -20.15
CA GLY A 158 15.55 -1.50 -18.88
C GLY A 158 14.41 -2.50 -18.67
N GLY A 159 14.41 -3.11 -17.49
CA GLY A 159 13.35 -4.01 -17.03
C GLY A 159 13.03 -3.72 -15.57
N GLY A 160 12.07 -4.44 -14.99
CA GLY A 160 11.73 -4.24 -13.60
C GLY A 160 10.39 -4.82 -13.18
N ILE A 161 10.04 -4.53 -11.94
CA ILE A 161 8.77 -4.91 -11.33
C ILE A 161 8.24 -3.73 -10.51
N VAL A 162 6.94 -3.46 -10.63
CA VAL A 162 6.19 -2.55 -9.76
C VAL A 162 5.13 -3.37 -9.04
N SER A 163 5.05 -3.22 -7.71
CA SER A 163 4.11 -3.95 -6.87
C SER A 163 3.21 -2.96 -6.13
N ASP A 164 1.90 -3.08 -6.33
CA ASP A 164 0.82 -2.33 -5.66
C ASP A 164 1.00 -0.80 -5.66
N LYS A 165 1.79 -0.24 -6.59
CA LYS A 165 2.22 1.18 -6.63
C LYS A 165 2.86 1.66 -5.33
N SER A 166 3.39 0.74 -4.53
CA SER A 166 4.00 1.02 -3.23
C SER A 166 5.51 0.78 -3.23
N GLU A 167 5.98 -0.12 -4.08
CA GLU A 167 7.40 -0.38 -4.31
C GLU A 167 7.69 -0.72 -5.76
N ALA A 168 8.92 -0.41 -6.20
CA ALA A 168 9.39 -0.69 -7.54
C ALA A 168 10.84 -1.17 -7.51
N MET A 169 11.19 -2.05 -8.43
CA MET A 169 12.56 -2.45 -8.69
C MET A 169 12.85 -2.28 -10.18
N ILE A 170 13.90 -1.52 -10.49
CA ILE A 170 14.34 -1.24 -11.86
C ILE A 170 15.68 -1.93 -12.10
N LEU A 171 15.74 -2.76 -13.13
CA LEU A 171 16.96 -3.40 -13.62
C LEU A 171 17.76 -2.40 -14.45
N LEU A 172 18.94 -2.02 -13.97
CA LEU A 172 19.87 -1.14 -14.66
C LEU A 172 20.79 -1.89 -15.62
N SER A 173 21.17 -3.12 -15.28
CA SER A 173 21.98 -4.00 -16.11
C SER A 173 21.59 -5.46 -15.86
N ILE A 174 21.55 -6.25 -16.92
CA ILE A 174 21.20 -7.68 -16.89
C ILE A 174 22.42 -8.55 -17.26
N GLU A 175 23.50 -7.96 -17.79
CA GLU A 175 24.66 -8.72 -18.27
C GLU A 175 25.62 -9.13 -17.15
N LYS A 176 25.92 -10.44 -17.06
CA LYS A 176 26.91 -11.13 -16.20
C LYS A 176 26.79 -10.94 -14.68
N ASN A 177 26.40 -9.77 -14.19
CA ASN A 177 26.17 -9.46 -12.78
C ASN A 177 25.09 -8.36 -12.69
N PRO A 178 23.81 -8.74 -12.57
CA PRO A 178 22.72 -7.78 -12.68
C PRO A 178 22.76 -6.77 -11.54
N ILE A 179 22.38 -5.54 -11.88
CA ILE A 179 22.27 -4.42 -10.95
C ILE A 179 20.84 -3.91 -11.00
N ALA A 180 20.21 -3.83 -9.85
CA ALA A 180 18.87 -3.30 -9.71
C ALA A 180 18.82 -2.20 -8.65
N VAL A 181 17.98 -1.20 -8.89
CA VAL A 181 17.58 -0.24 -7.85
C VAL A 181 16.20 -0.67 -7.37
N TRP A 182 16.09 -1.01 -6.10
CA TRP A 182 14.82 -1.30 -5.46
C TRP A 182 14.43 -0.12 -4.57
N ALA A 183 13.18 0.32 -4.66
CA ALA A 183 12.64 1.38 -3.85
C ALA A 183 11.32 0.97 -3.22
N LYS A 184 11.21 1.11 -1.89
CA LYS A 184 9.96 0.95 -1.14
C LYS A 184 9.39 2.32 -0.80
N HIS A 185 8.99 3.04 -1.84
CA HIS A 185 8.50 4.41 -1.78
C HIS A 185 7.40 4.60 -2.83
N SER A 186 6.22 5.03 -2.41
CA SER A 186 5.04 5.17 -3.28
C SER A 186 5.28 6.15 -4.44
N ALA A 187 5.85 7.33 -4.19
CA ALA A 187 6.15 8.28 -5.28
C ALA A 187 7.10 7.71 -6.35
N LEU A 188 8.14 6.96 -5.96
CA LEU A 188 9.04 6.32 -6.92
C LEU A 188 8.36 5.17 -7.67
N ALA A 189 7.51 4.40 -6.97
CA ALA A 189 6.70 3.37 -7.58
C ALA A 189 5.69 3.94 -8.59
N GLU A 190 5.09 5.10 -8.31
CA GLU A 190 4.17 5.78 -9.22
C GLU A 190 4.87 6.28 -10.49
N ILE A 191 6.12 6.75 -10.37
CA ILE A 191 6.95 7.11 -11.54
C ILE A 191 7.21 5.86 -12.40
N ALA A 192 7.61 4.75 -11.77
CA ALA A 192 7.85 3.50 -12.48
C ALA A 192 6.57 2.95 -13.14
N HIS A 193 5.43 3.02 -12.45
CA HIS A 193 4.11 2.69 -12.98
C HIS A 193 3.75 3.54 -14.19
N THR A 194 3.94 4.86 -14.10
CA THR A 194 3.64 5.78 -15.21
C THR A 194 4.46 5.43 -16.46
N TYR A 195 5.74 5.09 -16.27
CA TYR A 195 6.59 4.63 -17.36
C TYR A 195 6.12 3.29 -17.94
N PHE A 196 5.79 2.32 -17.08
CA PHE A 196 5.24 1.03 -17.50
C PHE A 196 3.95 1.20 -18.31
N ASP A 197 2.99 1.98 -17.80
CA ASP A 197 1.69 2.22 -18.44
C ASP A 197 1.82 2.93 -19.79
N TYR A 198 2.79 3.84 -19.93
CA TYR A 198 3.11 4.46 -21.21
C TYR A 198 3.52 3.42 -22.27
N ILE A 199 4.41 2.48 -21.91
CA ILE A 199 4.79 1.38 -22.82
C ILE A 199 3.61 0.43 -23.02
N TRP A 200 2.90 0.08 -21.97
CA TRP A 200 1.76 -0.84 -22.00
C TRP A 200 0.70 -0.45 -23.03
N LYS A 201 0.36 0.85 -23.08
CA LYS A 201 -0.62 1.42 -24.02
C LYS A 201 -0.21 1.31 -25.48
N SER A 202 1.09 1.28 -25.77
CA SER A 202 1.62 1.16 -27.14
C SER A 202 2.06 -0.27 -27.51
N ALA A 203 2.11 -1.18 -26.52
CA ALA A 203 2.49 -2.57 -26.71
C ALA A 203 1.39 -3.40 -27.39
N LYS A 204 1.81 -4.41 -28.17
CA LYS A 204 0.89 -5.30 -28.89
C LYS A 204 0.36 -6.36 -27.94
N PRO A 205 -0.98 -6.51 -27.76
CA PRO A 205 -1.51 -7.64 -27.01
C PRO A 205 -1.18 -8.95 -27.71
N LEU A 206 -0.90 -9.99 -26.93
CA LEU A 206 -0.95 -11.35 -27.46
C LEU A 206 -2.39 -11.62 -27.86
N GLY A 207 -2.64 -11.72 -29.17
CA GLY A 207 -3.96 -12.02 -29.69
C GLY A 207 -4.46 -13.33 -29.11
N THR A 208 -5.66 -13.29 -28.50
CA THR A 208 -6.49 -14.48 -28.36
C THR A 208 -6.74 -15.03 -29.76
N ASN A 209 -6.17 -16.18 -30.08
CA ASN A 209 -6.69 -17.03 -31.15
C ASN A 209 -8.13 -17.42 -30.84
#